data_AF-A0A965WHD5-F1
#
_entry.id   AF-A0A965WHD5-F1
#
_cell.length_a   1.000
_cell.length_b   1.000
_cell.length_c   1.000
_cell.angle_alpha   90.00
_cell.angle_beta   90.00
_cell.angle_gamma   90.00
#
_symmetry.space_group_name_H-M   'P 1'
#
loop_
_entity.id
_entity.type
_entity.pdbx_description
1 polymer ?
#
loop_
_entity_poly.entity_id
_entity_poly.type
_entity_poly.pdbx_seq_one_letter_code
_entity_poly.pdbx_strand_id
1 'polypeptide(L)'
;WKTNDFGKTWTKIITGIRADDYVHSVREDITREGLLYAGTEHGIWISYNDGASWESLSLNLPDVQVSDVQVTDKDLVIGTHGRSIYVLDDISPVRSKDAGIKAGLHLFKPYYAVRSVQKAVFHYYLDSTKKDLKIEILDAQGKLVNTFVGELAKAKKENGEADEDDEDRKPKPPTIKTGLNIFEWDLKYPSASYFKGMIFWSAPVYSGPTAVPGNYQVRISSGGQVATENFEIKMDPRVKDVTTSDMQEKFNLAIQIRDQVTVANDAVIKIRAIKEKLNEEAKANKKGLSKTSASFIAAISQIEENLYQVRNQSSQDPLNFPIKLNNKLASLMRVVESGDYKPTDGSYKVFDELKAELAIQINQLNKLLTQAKM
;
A
#
# COMPACT_ATOMS: atom_id res chain seq x y z
N TRP A 1 -37.01 -24.37 5.77
CA TRP A 1 -38.33 -23.99 5.22
C TRP A 1 -38.38 -22.48 5.16
N LYS A 2 -39.16 -21.89 4.24
CA LYS A 2 -39.31 -20.44 4.08
C LYS A 2 -40.78 -20.07 3.97
N THR A 3 -41.14 -18.92 4.51
CA THR A 3 -42.47 -18.30 4.39
C THR A 3 -42.33 -16.84 4.01
N ASN A 4 -43.24 -16.33 3.19
CA ASN A 4 -43.36 -14.91 2.83
C ASN A 4 -44.68 -14.29 3.32
N ASP A 5 -45.47 -15.04 4.08
CA ASP A 5 -46.85 -14.71 4.42
C ASP A 5 -47.14 -14.87 5.93
N PHE A 6 -46.14 -14.55 6.74
CA PHE A 6 -46.17 -14.65 8.20
C PHE A 6 -46.47 -16.08 8.71
N GLY A 7 -45.98 -17.09 7.98
CA GLY A 7 -46.05 -18.50 8.38
C GLY A 7 -47.33 -19.22 7.98
N LYS A 8 -48.18 -18.64 7.10
CA LYS A 8 -49.39 -19.32 6.60
C LYS A 8 -49.02 -20.44 5.63
N THR A 9 -48.03 -20.22 4.78
CA THR A 9 -47.50 -21.22 3.84
C THR A 9 -45.99 -21.34 3.97
N TRP A 10 -45.50 -22.57 3.76
CA TRP A 10 -44.09 -22.92 3.92
C TRP A 10 -43.57 -23.67 2.70
N THR A 11 -42.47 -23.19 2.15
CA THR A 11 -41.76 -23.80 1.03
C THR A 11 -40.48 -24.45 1.52
N LYS A 12 -40.23 -25.69 1.09
CA LYS A 12 -38.98 -26.41 1.38
C LYS A 12 -37.87 -25.84 0.49
N ILE A 13 -36.76 -25.43 1.10
CA ILE A 13 -35.66 -24.69 0.46
C ILE A 13 -34.30 -25.32 0.79
N ILE A 14 -34.15 -26.63 0.58
CA ILE A 14 -32.93 -27.38 0.96
C ILE A 14 -32.11 -27.85 -0.24
N THR A 15 -32.48 -27.45 -1.46
CA THR A 15 -31.80 -27.90 -2.69
C THR A 15 -30.32 -27.53 -2.62
N GLY A 16 -29.43 -28.51 -2.69
CA GLY A 16 -27.98 -28.32 -2.63
C GLY A 16 -27.33 -28.60 -1.27
N ILE A 17 -28.08 -28.49 -0.16
CA ILE A 17 -27.60 -28.89 1.16
C ILE A 17 -27.57 -30.43 1.24
N ARG A 18 -26.52 -30.99 1.84
CA ARG A 18 -26.41 -32.45 2.01
C ARG A 18 -27.50 -32.98 2.95
N ALA A 19 -27.91 -34.23 2.75
CA ALA A 19 -28.98 -34.85 3.53
C ALA A 19 -28.62 -35.10 5.01
N ASP A 20 -27.32 -35.23 5.31
CA ASP A 20 -26.75 -35.44 6.64
C ASP A 20 -26.38 -34.13 7.36
N ASP A 21 -26.67 -32.98 6.76
CA ASP A 21 -26.17 -31.70 7.22
C ASP A 21 -27.28 -30.87 7.89
N TYR A 22 -27.33 -30.93 9.22
CA TYR A 22 -28.34 -30.23 10.01
C TYR A 22 -28.03 -28.74 10.08
N VAL A 23 -29.05 -27.90 9.86
CA VAL A 23 -28.91 -26.43 9.93
C VAL A 23 -29.05 -25.95 11.38
N HIS A 24 -28.04 -25.26 11.88
CA HIS A 24 -28.01 -24.68 13.23
C HIS A 24 -28.39 -23.20 13.23
N SER A 25 -27.92 -22.45 12.23
CA SER A 25 -28.17 -21.01 12.13
C SER A 25 -28.38 -20.60 10.67
N VAL A 26 -29.32 -19.69 10.45
CA VAL A 26 -29.55 -19.04 9.15
C VAL A 26 -29.51 -17.53 9.35
N ARG A 27 -28.83 -16.82 8.45
CA ARG A 27 -28.78 -15.36 8.41
C ARG A 27 -28.98 -14.88 6.99
N GLU A 28 -29.73 -13.80 6.84
CA GLU A 28 -29.76 -13.03 5.60
C GLU A 28 -28.65 -11.98 5.62
N ASP A 29 -28.11 -11.66 4.44
CA ASP A 29 -27.15 -10.59 4.28
C ASP A 29 -27.79 -9.24 4.60
N ILE A 30 -27.06 -8.39 5.34
CA ILE A 30 -27.59 -7.10 5.78
C ILE A 30 -27.63 -6.03 4.67
N THR A 31 -27.07 -6.32 3.49
CA THR A 31 -26.98 -5.39 2.35
C THR A 31 -27.60 -5.91 1.05
N ARG A 32 -27.86 -7.23 0.95
CA ARG A 32 -28.43 -7.89 -0.22
C ARG A 32 -29.58 -8.82 0.18
N GLU A 33 -30.80 -8.37 -0.09
CA GLU A 33 -32.02 -9.18 0.07
C GLU A 33 -31.91 -10.50 -0.70
N GLY A 34 -32.32 -11.60 -0.07
CA GLY A 34 -32.30 -12.94 -0.63
C GLY A 34 -30.92 -13.60 -0.71
N LEU A 35 -29.85 -12.95 -0.25
CA LEU A 35 -28.57 -13.61 0.00
C LEU A 35 -28.57 -14.21 1.40
N LEU A 36 -28.55 -15.54 1.49
CA LEU A 36 -28.66 -16.27 2.75
C LEU A 36 -27.38 -17.05 3.05
N TYR A 37 -27.03 -17.12 4.32
CA TYR A 37 -25.95 -17.94 4.86
C TYR A 37 -26.56 -18.95 5.84
N ALA A 38 -26.11 -20.20 5.80
CA ALA A 38 -26.55 -21.24 6.71
C ALA A 38 -25.34 -21.97 7.32
N GLY A 39 -25.21 -21.89 8.65
CA GLY A 39 -24.28 -22.70 9.43
C GLY A 39 -24.88 -24.07 9.70
N THR A 40 -24.12 -25.13 9.43
CA THR A 40 -24.59 -26.52 9.47
C THR A 40 -23.62 -27.44 10.18
N GLU A 41 -23.97 -28.72 10.31
CA GLU A 41 -23.14 -29.75 10.97
C GLU A 41 -21.77 -29.96 10.33
N HIS A 42 -21.67 -29.76 9.01
CA HIS A 42 -20.48 -30.03 8.19
C HIS A 42 -19.95 -28.79 7.47
N GLY A 43 -20.27 -27.59 7.96
CA GLY A 43 -19.68 -26.34 7.50
C GLY A 43 -20.69 -25.23 7.28
N ILE A 44 -20.48 -24.44 6.22
CA ILE A 44 -21.32 -23.29 5.88
C ILE A 44 -21.78 -23.34 4.43
N TRP A 45 -23.04 -22.95 4.22
CA TRP A 45 -23.70 -22.86 2.93
C TRP A 45 -24.12 -21.43 2.64
N ILE A 46 -24.22 -21.11 1.35
CA ILE A 46 -24.71 -19.82 0.86
C ILE A 46 -25.77 -20.04 -0.22
N SER A 47 -26.79 -19.20 -0.22
CA SER A 47 -27.82 -19.15 -1.25
C SER A 47 -27.96 -17.73 -1.78
N TYR A 48 -27.84 -17.56 -3.10
CA TYR A 48 -27.95 -16.26 -3.77
C TYR A 48 -29.35 -15.95 -4.31
N ASN A 49 -30.25 -16.92 -4.18
CA ASN A 49 -31.60 -16.91 -4.75
C ASN A 49 -32.64 -17.26 -3.68
N ASP A 50 -32.45 -16.69 -2.49
CA ASP A 50 -33.46 -16.65 -1.44
C ASP A 50 -33.90 -18.06 -0.99
N GLY A 51 -32.91 -18.95 -0.89
CA GLY A 51 -33.00 -20.33 -0.45
C GLY A 51 -33.32 -21.34 -1.55
N ALA A 52 -33.60 -20.92 -2.79
CA ALA A 52 -34.01 -21.86 -3.84
C ALA A 52 -32.93 -22.91 -4.16
N SER A 53 -31.65 -22.53 -4.09
CA SER A 53 -30.50 -23.43 -4.13
C SER A 53 -29.36 -22.95 -3.24
N TRP A 54 -28.61 -23.89 -2.68
CA TRP A 54 -27.47 -23.67 -1.80
C TRP A 54 -26.20 -24.24 -2.41
N GLU A 55 -25.07 -23.57 -2.18
CA GLU A 55 -23.73 -24.02 -2.49
C GLU A 55 -22.83 -23.92 -1.26
N SER A 56 -21.79 -24.75 -1.19
CA SER A 56 -20.87 -24.72 -0.05
C SER A 56 -20.01 -23.46 -0.10
N LEU A 57 -19.91 -22.77 1.04
CA LEU A 57 -19.00 -21.66 1.31
C LEU A 57 -17.85 -22.09 2.22
N SER A 58 -17.66 -23.40 2.45
CA SER A 58 -16.65 -23.88 3.40
C SER A 58 -15.22 -23.55 2.98
N LEU A 59 -14.90 -23.36 1.68
CA LEU A 59 -13.54 -22.99 1.21
C LEU A 59 -12.45 -23.92 1.81
N ASN A 60 -11.58 -23.40 2.68
CA ASN A 60 -10.54 -24.15 3.40
C ASN A 60 -10.94 -24.51 4.86
N LEU A 61 -12.18 -24.24 5.25
CA LEU A 61 -12.75 -24.66 6.52
C LEU A 61 -12.76 -26.20 6.56
N PRO A 62 -12.16 -26.83 7.59
CA PRO A 62 -12.26 -28.26 7.76
C PRO A 62 -13.70 -28.66 8.08
N ASP A 63 -14.01 -29.95 7.94
CA ASP A 63 -15.31 -30.48 8.37
C ASP A 63 -15.52 -30.19 9.87
N VAL A 64 -16.50 -29.32 10.16
CA VAL A 64 -16.80 -28.81 11.50
C VAL A 64 -18.21 -28.26 11.53
N GLN A 65 -18.90 -28.46 12.66
CA GLN A 65 -20.17 -27.83 12.93
C GLN A 65 -20.01 -26.31 13.08
N VAL A 66 -20.85 -25.56 12.39
CA VAL A 66 -21.02 -24.11 12.52
C VAL A 66 -22.30 -23.84 13.29
N SER A 67 -22.15 -23.45 14.56
CA SER A 67 -23.27 -23.25 15.48
C SER A 67 -23.96 -21.91 15.29
N ASP A 68 -23.22 -20.87 14.90
CA ASP A 68 -23.79 -19.56 14.60
C ASP A 68 -23.06 -18.80 13.50
N VAL A 69 -23.78 -17.89 12.86
CA VAL A 69 -23.32 -17.02 11.79
C VAL A 69 -23.67 -15.58 12.16
N GLN A 70 -22.72 -14.67 12.01
CA GLN A 70 -22.93 -13.24 12.12
C GLN A 70 -22.44 -12.55 10.85
N VAL A 71 -23.35 -11.84 10.18
CA VAL A 71 -23.04 -11.03 9.01
C VAL A 71 -22.76 -9.61 9.48
N THR A 72 -21.64 -9.03 9.04
CA THR A 72 -21.37 -7.60 9.21
C THR A 72 -21.42 -6.90 7.85
N ASP A 73 -21.20 -5.60 7.85
CA ASP A 73 -21.15 -4.82 6.62
C ASP A 73 -19.89 -5.11 5.78
N LYS A 74 -18.85 -5.67 6.39
CA LYS A 74 -17.60 -6.04 5.71
C LYS A 74 -17.35 -7.54 5.69
N ASP A 75 -17.59 -8.25 6.78
CA ASP A 75 -17.07 -9.59 7.03
C ASP A 75 -18.20 -10.59 7.34
N LEU A 76 -17.89 -11.88 7.20
CA LEU A 76 -18.75 -12.97 7.67
C LEU A 76 -18.03 -13.72 8.80
N VAL A 77 -18.63 -13.72 9.98
CA VAL A 77 -18.07 -14.33 11.18
C VAL A 77 -18.87 -15.57 11.51
N ILE A 78 -18.19 -16.69 11.76
CA ILE A 78 -18.82 -17.95 12.14
C ILE A 78 -18.26 -18.48 13.46
N GLY A 79 -19.16 -18.98 14.32
CA GLY A 79 -18.80 -19.72 15.52
C GLY A 79 -18.80 -21.21 15.21
N THR A 80 -17.71 -21.91 15.54
CA THR A 80 -17.59 -23.35 15.27
C THR A 80 -17.53 -24.18 16.55
N HIS A 81 -17.99 -25.43 16.46
CA HIS A 81 -17.85 -26.36 17.56
C HIS A 81 -16.39 -26.84 17.68
N GLY A 82 -15.73 -26.48 18.79
CA GLY A 82 -14.38 -26.96 19.11
C GLY A 82 -13.23 -26.33 18.31
N ARG A 83 -13.49 -25.36 17.43
CA ARG A 83 -12.45 -24.68 16.61
C ARG A 83 -12.52 -23.14 16.63
N SER A 84 -13.16 -22.57 17.66
CA SER A 84 -13.26 -21.12 17.87
C SER A 84 -14.03 -20.39 16.75
N ILE A 85 -13.67 -19.14 16.48
CA ILE A 85 -14.29 -18.25 15.51
C ILE A 85 -13.45 -18.21 14.22
N TYR A 86 -14.12 -18.28 13.07
CA TYR A 86 -13.52 -17.98 11.77
C TYR A 86 -14.14 -16.71 11.20
N VAL A 87 -13.32 -15.91 10.53
CA VAL A 87 -13.75 -14.70 9.83
C VAL A 87 -13.37 -14.83 8.36
N LEU A 88 -14.36 -14.70 7.48
CA LEU A 88 -14.13 -14.43 6.07
C LEU A 88 -14.10 -12.92 5.89
N ASP A 89 -12.89 -12.38 5.82
CA ASP A 89 -12.66 -10.94 5.66
C ASP A 89 -13.14 -10.46 4.28
N ASP A 90 -13.79 -9.29 4.25
CA ASP A 90 -14.30 -8.63 3.04
C ASP A 90 -15.15 -9.54 2.12
N ILE A 91 -16.43 -9.72 2.47
CA ILE A 91 -17.40 -10.50 1.70
C ILE A 91 -17.96 -9.79 0.47
N SER A 92 -17.38 -8.66 0.04
CA SER A 92 -17.80 -7.94 -1.17
C SER A 92 -17.77 -8.80 -2.44
N PRO A 93 -16.73 -9.65 -2.68
CA PRO A 93 -16.72 -10.56 -3.83
C PRO A 93 -17.81 -11.63 -3.75
N VAL A 94 -18.08 -12.15 -2.54
CA VAL A 94 -19.14 -13.13 -2.29
C VAL A 94 -20.49 -12.48 -2.64
N ARG A 95 -20.79 -11.31 -2.08
CA ARG A 95 -22.02 -10.56 -2.36
C ARG A 95 -22.26 -10.26 -3.83
N SER A 96 -21.20 -10.14 -4.63
CA SER A 96 -21.28 -9.71 -6.03
C SER A 96 -21.31 -10.86 -7.04
N LYS A 97 -21.11 -12.12 -6.62
CA LYS A 97 -20.95 -13.29 -7.49
C LYS A 97 -22.01 -13.35 -8.61
N ASP A 98 -23.29 -13.27 -8.23
CA ASP A 98 -24.42 -13.41 -9.15
C ASP A 98 -24.88 -12.09 -9.77
N ALA A 99 -24.38 -10.95 -9.28
CA ALA A 99 -24.66 -9.64 -9.87
C ALA A 99 -23.87 -9.40 -11.18
N GLY A 100 -22.97 -10.32 -11.54
CA GLY A 100 -22.22 -10.32 -12.79
C GLY A 100 -20.78 -9.85 -12.62
N ILE A 101 -19.86 -10.79 -12.61
CA ILE A 101 -18.43 -10.49 -12.79
C ILE A 101 -18.20 -10.14 -14.26
N LYS A 102 -17.66 -8.95 -14.51
CA LYS A 102 -17.36 -8.49 -15.87
C LYS A 102 -16.23 -9.33 -16.46
N ALA A 103 -16.41 -9.77 -17.71
CA ALA A 103 -15.34 -10.44 -18.47
C ALA A 103 -14.15 -9.50 -18.68
N GLY A 104 -12.93 -10.05 -18.71
CA GLY A 104 -11.69 -9.29 -18.72
C GLY A 104 -11.26 -8.87 -17.33
N LEU A 105 -11.83 -7.77 -16.84
CA LEU A 105 -11.50 -7.10 -15.60
C LEU A 105 -12.78 -6.72 -14.85
N HIS A 106 -12.86 -7.13 -13.59
CA HIS A 106 -13.88 -6.67 -12.66
C HIS A 106 -13.22 -6.17 -11.38
N LEU A 107 -13.51 -4.93 -11.00
CA LEU A 107 -13.12 -4.35 -9.73
C LEU A 107 -14.34 -4.39 -8.80
N PHE A 108 -14.18 -5.00 -7.63
CA PHE A 108 -15.23 -5.02 -6.62
C PHE A 108 -15.21 -3.70 -5.86
N LYS A 109 -16.39 -3.23 -5.44
CA LYS A 109 -16.52 -2.02 -4.63
C LYS A 109 -15.70 -2.17 -3.34
N PRO A 110 -14.69 -1.33 -3.09
CA PRO A 110 -13.88 -1.43 -1.89
C PRO A 110 -14.66 -0.98 -0.66
N TYR A 111 -14.34 -1.58 0.47
CA TYR A 111 -14.75 -1.08 1.77
C TYR A 111 -13.88 0.11 2.21
N TYR A 112 -14.33 0.91 3.19
CA TYR A 112 -13.52 2.03 3.68
C TYR A 112 -12.27 1.52 4.43
N ALA A 113 -11.24 2.35 4.48
CA ALA A 113 -10.08 2.12 5.34
C ALA A 113 -10.09 3.09 6.53
N VAL A 114 -9.68 2.63 7.70
CA VAL A 114 -9.46 3.50 8.86
C VAL A 114 -7.99 3.88 8.93
N ARG A 115 -7.69 5.17 8.85
CA ARG A 115 -6.32 5.69 8.90
C ARG A 115 -5.60 5.19 10.16
N SER A 116 -4.34 4.75 10.01
CA SER A 116 -3.50 4.19 11.09
C SER A 116 -3.96 2.86 11.69
N VAL A 117 -5.07 2.26 11.21
CA VAL A 117 -5.61 1.00 11.73
C VAL A 117 -5.73 -0.07 10.64
N GLN A 118 -6.22 0.33 9.45
CA GLN A 118 -6.49 -0.55 8.33
C GLN A 118 -5.83 -0.03 7.06
N LYS A 119 -5.45 -0.94 6.18
CA LYS A 119 -5.09 -0.64 4.79
C LYS A 119 -6.36 -0.54 3.94
N ALA A 120 -6.27 0.13 2.80
CA ALA A 120 -7.29 0.01 1.77
C ALA A 120 -7.08 -1.30 1.02
N VAL A 121 -8.13 -2.12 0.93
CA VAL A 121 -8.09 -3.44 0.30
C VAL A 121 -8.92 -3.39 -0.98
N PHE A 122 -8.32 -3.84 -2.08
CA PHE A 122 -8.93 -3.84 -3.39
C PHE A 122 -8.98 -5.25 -3.94
N HIS A 123 -10.19 -5.79 -4.04
CA HIS A 123 -10.46 -7.06 -4.71
C HIS A 123 -10.70 -6.81 -6.20
N TYR A 124 -10.09 -7.63 -7.06
CA TYR A 124 -10.36 -7.58 -8.49
C TYR A 124 -10.23 -8.97 -9.13
N TYR A 125 -11.05 -9.23 -10.13
CA TYR A 125 -11.05 -10.45 -10.91
C TYR A 125 -10.43 -10.20 -12.29
N LEU A 126 -9.59 -11.14 -12.73
CA LEU A 126 -9.03 -11.20 -14.08
C LEU A 126 -9.41 -12.53 -14.74
N ASP A 127 -9.98 -12.48 -15.94
CA ASP A 127 -10.34 -13.69 -16.69
C ASP A 127 -9.13 -14.44 -17.29
N SER A 128 -8.01 -13.74 -17.43
CA SER A 128 -6.72 -14.28 -17.82
C SER A 128 -5.60 -13.42 -17.25
N THR A 129 -4.38 -13.97 -17.16
CA THR A 129 -3.19 -13.21 -16.77
C THR A 129 -2.98 -12.00 -17.68
N LYS A 130 -2.88 -10.78 -17.11
CA LYS A 130 -2.67 -9.53 -17.86
C LYS A 130 -1.41 -8.79 -17.40
N LYS A 131 -0.40 -8.68 -18.26
CA LYS A 131 0.91 -8.07 -17.92
C LYS A 131 0.91 -6.54 -17.87
N ASP A 132 -0.13 -5.91 -18.38
CA ASP A 132 -0.26 -4.46 -18.47
C ASP A 132 -1.09 -3.85 -17.32
N LEU A 133 -1.41 -4.64 -16.30
CA LEU A 133 -2.22 -4.21 -15.17
C LEU A 133 -1.58 -3.02 -14.45
N LYS A 134 -2.36 -1.97 -14.26
CA LYS A 134 -2.02 -0.84 -13.39
C LYS A 134 -3.16 -0.58 -12.42
N ILE A 135 -2.79 -0.25 -11.18
CA ILE A 135 -3.71 0.26 -10.17
C ILE A 135 -3.27 1.69 -9.84
N GLU A 136 -4.19 2.63 -10.01
CA GLU A 136 -4.00 4.03 -9.71
C GLU A 136 -4.90 4.43 -8.55
N ILE A 137 -4.33 5.14 -7.59
CA ILE A 137 -5.09 5.77 -6.51
C ILE A 137 -5.22 7.25 -6.84
N LEU A 138 -6.43 7.79 -6.76
CA LEU A 138 -6.70 9.21 -6.97
C LEU A 138 -7.38 9.81 -5.73
N ASP A 139 -7.12 11.08 -5.47
CA ASP A 139 -7.77 11.82 -4.39
C ASP A 139 -9.19 12.28 -4.79
N ALA A 140 -9.86 12.99 -3.87
CA ALA A 140 -11.21 13.52 -4.06
C ALA A 140 -11.32 14.47 -5.26
N GLN A 141 -10.22 15.09 -5.70
CA GLN A 141 -10.17 15.99 -6.85
C GLN A 141 -9.81 15.24 -8.15
N GLY A 142 -9.60 13.92 -8.10
CA GLY A 142 -9.17 13.12 -9.23
C GLY A 142 -7.69 13.29 -9.58
N LYS A 143 -6.88 13.87 -8.68
CA LYS A 143 -5.44 13.96 -8.86
C LYS A 143 -4.80 12.63 -8.48
N LEU A 144 -3.86 12.19 -9.31
CA LEU A 144 -3.11 10.96 -9.08
C LEU A 144 -2.30 11.04 -7.77
N VAL A 145 -2.55 10.09 -6.88
CA VAL A 145 -1.82 9.89 -5.62
C VAL A 145 -0.63 8.95 -5.85
N ASN A 146 -0.89 7.78 -6.42
CA ASN A 146 0.14 6.77 -6.68
C ASN A 146 -0.29 5.81 -7.80
N THR A 147 0.69 5.19 -8.45
CA THR A 147 0.49 4.15 -9.47
C THR A 147 1.29 2.91 -9.11
N PHE A 148 0.63 1.76 -9.16
CA PHE A 148 1.21 0.45 -8.93
C PHE A 148 1.10 -0.38 -10.21
N VAL A 149 2.20 -1.00 -10.61
CA VAL A 149 2.27 -1.86 -11.80
C VAL A 149 2.18 -3.31 -11.36
N GLY A 150 1.35 -4.08 -12.05
CA GLY A 150 1.11 -5.48 -11.73
C GLY A 150 2.28 -6.40 -12.08
N GLU A 151 2.55 -7.36 -11.19
CA GLU A 151 3.61 -8.36 -11.36
C GLU A 151 3.09 -9.76 -11.01
N LEU A 152 3.77 -10.79 -11.54
CA LEU A 152 3.55 -12.16 -11.05
C LEU A 152 4.28 -12.31 -9.72
N ALA A 153 3.63 -12.95 -8.74
CA ALA A 153 4.29 -13.28 -7.49
C ALA A 153 5.56 -14.09 -7.76
N LYS A 154 6.71 -13.59 -7.30
CA LYS A 154 7.97 -14.33 -7.37
C LYS A 154 7.84 -15.61 -6.54
N ALA A 155 8.34 -16.74 -7.04
CA ALA A 155 8.44 -17.94 -6.24
C ALA A 155 9.34 -17.67 -5.03
N LYS A 156 8.88 -18.02 -3.81
CA LYS A 156 9.74 -17.99 -2.62
C LYS A 156 10.92 -18.92 -2.90
N LYS A 157 12.16 -18.41 -2.82
CA LYS A 157 13.36 -19.25 -2.89
C LYS A 157 13.39 -20.10 -1.62
N GLU A 158 13.51 -21.42 -1.76
CA GLU A 158 13.56 -22.38 -0.63
C GLU A 158 14.86 -22.31 0.18
N ASN A 159 15.89 -21.59 -0.31
CA ASN A 159 17.12 -21.37 0.44
C ASN A 159 17.13 -19.98 1.05
N GLY A 160 16.97 -19.93 2.38
CA GLY A 160 16.95 -18.75 3.24
C GLY A 160 18.30 -18.03 3.36
N GLU A 161 18.83 -17.57 2.24
CA GLU A 161 19.84 -16.50 2.18
C GLU A 161 19.33 -15.46 1.16
N ALA A 162 18.19 -14.85 1.48
CA ALA A 162 17.86 -13.56 0.89
C ALA A 162 18.47 -12.49 1.79
N ASP A 163 19.02 -11.44 1.21
CA ASP A 163 19.14 -10.16 1.89
C ASP A 163 17.70 -9.73 2.29
N GLU A 164 17.20 -10.22 3.42
CA GLU A 164 15.82 -10.10 3.91
C GLU A 164 15.40 -8.65 4.23
N ASP A 165 16.26 -7.66 3.98
CA ASP A 165 16.08 -6.32 4.51
C ASP A 165 15.55 -5.27 3.52
N ASP A 166 15.64 -5.45 2.20
CA ASP A 166 15.31 -4.37 1.25
C ASP A 166 14.05 -4.59 0.39
N GLU A 167 13.79 -5.84 -0.06
CA GLU A 167 12.57 -6.14 -0.84
C GLU A 167 11.31 -6.14 0.03
N ASP A 168 11.38 -6.65 1.26
CA ASP A 168 10.22 -6.71 2.17
C ASP A 168 9.77 -5.32 2.67
N ARG A 169 10.66 -4.33 2.61
CA ARG A 169 10.36 -2.94 2.97
C ARG A 169 9.69 -2.14 1.83
N LYS A 170 9.63 -2.69 0.61
CA LYS A 170 8.99 -2.04 -0.54
C LYS A 170 7.49 -2.37 -0.60
N PRO A 171 6.65 -1.47 -1.13
CA PRO A 171 5.25 -1.81 -1.41
C PRO A 171 5.16 -3.03 -2.32
N LYS A 172 4.34 -4.01 -1.92
CA LYS A 172 4.13 -5.21 -2.75
C LYS A 172 3.34 -4.84 -4.00
N PRO A 173 3.76 -5.24 -5.20
CA PRO A 173 3.01 -4.96 -6.42
C PRO A 173 1.69 -5.76 -6.45
N PRO A 174 0.65 -5.25 -7.13
CA PRO A 174 -0.57 -6.01 -7.38
C PRO A 174 -0.28 -7.27 -8.21
N THR A 175 -1.00 -8.36 -7.93
CA THR A 175 -0.80 -9.62 -8.66
C THR A 175 -1.60 -9.69 -9.95
N ILE A 176 -1.00 -10.23 -11.00
CA ILE A 176 -1.66 -10.35 -12.32
C ILE A 176 -2.22 -11.76 -12.58
N LYS A 177 -2.58 -12.51 -11.55
CA LYS A 177 -3.00 -13.92 -11.70
C LYS A 177 -4.42 -14.00 -12.26
N THR A 178 -4.70 -15.01 -13.08
CA THR A 178 -6.09 -15.35 -13.44
C THR A 178 -6.90 -15.65 -12.18
N GLY A 179 -8.15 -15.19 -12.12
CA GLY A 179 -9.05 -15.35 -10.99
C GLY A 179 -9.11 -14.12 -10.10
N LEU A 180 -9.50 -14.34 -8.84
CA LEU A 180 -9.60 -13.29 -7.82
C LEU A 180 -8.20 -12.91 -7.30
N ASN A 181 -7.93 -11.62 -7.24
CA ASN A 181 -6.71 -11.02 -6.72
C ASN A 181 -7.06 -10.00 -5.63
N ILE A 182 -6.08 -9.74 -4.77
CA ILE A 182 -6.17 -8.75 -3.69
C ILE A 182 -4.96 -7.84 -3.79
N PHE A 183 -5.19 -6.53 -3.70
CA PHE A 183 -4.14 -5.55 -3.55
C PHE A 183 -4.42 -4.68 -2.32
N GLU A 184 -3.40 -4.51 -1.47
CA GLU A 184 -3.49 -3.70 -0.27
C GLU A 184 -2.65 -2.43 -0.43
N TRP A 185 -3.28 -1.28 -0.29
CA TRP A 185 -2.60 0.00 -0.20
C TRP A 185 -2.49 0.45 1.26
N ASP A 186 -1.27 0.71 1.71
CA ASP A 186 -0.92 1.14 3.07
C ASP A 186 -1.28 2.60 3.37
N LEU A 187 -2.05 3.24 2.48
CA LEU A 187 -2.46 4.63 2.56
C LEU A 187 -1.29 5.63 2.46
N LYS A 188 -0.12 5.21 1.97
CA LYS A 188 1.05 6.08 1.82
C LYS A 188 1.14 6.67 0.41
N TYR A 189 1.43 7.96 0.36
CA TYR A 189 1.88 8.63 -0.85
C TYR A 189 3.28 8.14 -1.24
N PRO A 190 3.72 8.37 -2.50
CA PRO A 190 5.06 8.02 -2.93
C PRO A 190 6.14 8.55 -1.99
N SER A 191 7.15 7.73 -1.73
CA SER A 191 8.34 8.12 -0.98
C SER A 191 9.12 9.22 -1.70
N ALA A 192 10.13 9.76 -1.04
CA ALA A 192 11.15 10.54 -1.73
C ALA A 192 11.88 9.68 -2.77
N SER A 193 12.55 10.33 -3.73
CA SER A 193 13.47 9.62 -4.62
C SER A 193 14.55 8.88 -3.83
N TYR A 194 15.05 7.78 -4.37
CA TYR A 194 16.06 6.95 -3.73
C TYR A 194 17.01 6.35 -4.76
N PHE A 195 18.15 5.86 -4.30
CA PHE A 195 19.13 5.16 -5.12
C PHE A 195 19.48 3.80 -4.50
N LYS A 196 20.02 2.90 -5.32
CA LYS A 196 20.44 1.56 -4.89
C LYS A 196 21.45 1.65 -3.73
N GLY A 197 21.20 0.92 -2.65
CA GLY A 197 22.06 0.88 -1.48
C GLY A 197 21.95 2.12 -0.57
N MET A 198 20.89 2.92 -0.71
CA MET A 198 20.65 4.03 0.21
C MET A 198 20.25 3.51 1.60
N ILE A 199 20.97 3.98 2.61
CA ILE A 199 20.77 3.57 4.01
C ILE A 199 20.42 4.82 4.83
N PHE A 200 19.25 4.79 5.46
CA PHE A 200 18.83 5.77 6.46
C PHE A 200 18.74 5.13 7.84
N TRP A 201 19.15 5.88 8.85
CA TRP A 201 18.84 5.61 10.24
C TRP A 201 17.54 6.29 10.63
N SER A 202 16.69 5.57 11.37
CA SER A 202 15.47 6.15 11.98
C SER A 202 14.52 6.82 10.98
N ALA A 203 14.51 6.40 9.71
CA ALA A 203 13.55 6.85 8.71
C ALA A 203 13.33 5.77 7.64
N PRO A 204 12.09 5.53 7.19
CA PRO A 204 11.84 4.61 6.10
C PRO A 204 12.32 5.20 4.78
N VAL A 205 12.95 4.37 3.94
CA VAL A 205 13.37 4.77 2.59
C VAL A 205 12.19 4.75 1.61
N TYR A 206 11.32 3.74 1.72
CA TYR A 206 10.27 3.42 0.73
C TYR A 206 8.86 3.87 1.12
N SER A 207 8.73 4.76 2.10
CA SER A 207 7.43 5.22 2.59
C SER A 207 7.34 6.74 2.57
N GLY A 208 6.23 7.26 2.04
CA GLY A 208 5.93 8.70 2.02
C GLY A 208 4.93 9.12 3.11
N PRO A 209 4.34 10.32 2.97
CA PRO A 209 3.30 10.81 3.88
C PRO A 209 2.02 9.97 3.84
N THR A 210 1.36 9.83 4.98
CA THR A 210 0.08 9.12 5.09
C THR A 210 -1.06 9.97 4.56
N ALA A 211 -1.93 9.38 3.73
CA ALA A 211 -3.14 10.01 3.24
C ALA A 211 -4.01 10.55 4.39
N VAL A 212 -4.72 11.64 4.10
CA VAL A 212 -5.63 12.32 5.04
C VAL A 212 -7.00 11.66 4.93
N PRO A 213 -7.81 11.58 6.01
CA PRO A 213 -9.18 11.11 5.90
C PRO A 213 -9.97 11.90 4.84
N GLY A 214 -10.74 11.19 4.02
CA GLY A 214 -11.48 11.77 2.90
C GLY A 214 -11.85 10.73 1.84
N ASN A 215 -12.40 11.23 0.74
CA ASN A 215 -12.81 10.39 -0.40
C ASN A 215 -11.64 10.17 -1.36
N TYR A 216 -11.53 8.94 -1.86
CA TYR A 216 -10.53 8.52 -2.81
C TYR A 216 -11.16 7.63 -3.89
N GLN A 217 -10.43 7.44 -4.97
CA GLN A 217 -10.77 6.54 -6.06
C GLN A 217 -9.66 5.53 -6.27
N VAL A 218 -10.03 4.29 -6.53
CA VAL A 218 -9.13 3.29 -7.10
C VAL A 218 -9.54 3.06 -8.54
N ARG A 219 -8.56 3.11 -9.44
CA ARG A 219 -8.73 2.83 -10.86
C ARG A 219 -7.82 1.69 -11.26
N ILE A 220 -8.39 0.64 -11.84
CA ILE A 220 -7.64 -0.47 -12.40
C ILE A 220 -7.77 -0.43 -13.91
N SER A 221 -6.65 -0.51 -14.62
CA SER A 221 -6.59 -0.60 -16.07
C SER A 221 -5.82 -1.84 -16.50
N SER A 222 -6.38 -2.63 -17.40
CA SER A 222 -5.71 -3.80 -17.98
C SER A 222 -6.42 -4.32 -19.23
N GLY A 223 -5.68 -4.78 -20.24
CA GLY A 223 -6.26 -5.34 -21.47
C GLY A 223 -7.17 -4.35 -22.23
N GLY A 224 -6.88 -3.05 -22.14
CA GLY A 224 -7.70 -1.98 -22.71
C GLY A 224 -9.00 -1.67 -21.95
N GLN A 225 -9.31 -2.40 -20.88
CA GLN A 225 -10.43 -2.12 -19.99
C GLN A 225 -9.99 -1.23 -18.81
N VAL A 226 -10.92 -0.42 -18.32
CA VAL A 226 -10.74 0.43 -17.14
C VAL A 226 -11.95 0.25 -16.22
N ALA A 227 -11.68 -0.01 -14.95
CA ALA A 227 -12.67 -0.01 -13.88
C ALA A 227 -12.27 1.02 -12.82
N THR A 228 -13.24 1.72 -12.23
CA THR A 228 -12.99 2.73 -11.20
C THR A 228 -14.06 2.61 -10.14
N GLU A 229 -13.65 2.62 -8.88
CA GLU A 229 -14.53 2.59 -7.72
C GLU A 229 -14.12 3.66 -6.70
N ASN A 230 -15.11 4.19 -5.99
CA ASN A 230 -14.89 5.13 -4.90
C ASN A 230 -14.70 4.38 -3.57
N PHE A 231 -13.84 4.90 -2.71
CA PHE A 231 -13.71 4.44 -1.33
C PHE A 231 -13.38 5.62 -0.40
N GLU A 232 -13.58 5.41 0.89
CA GLU A 232 -13.33 6.43 1.92
C GLU A 232 -12.17 6.02 2.81
N ILE A 233 -11.32 6.97 3.17
CA ILE A 233 -10.42 6.85 4.32
C ILE A 233 -11.08 7.57 5.49
N LYS A 234 -11.44 6.82 6.53
CA LYS A 234 -12.03 7.34 7.76
C LYS A 234 -10.98 7.66 8.80
N MET A 235 -11.32 8.63 9.65
CA MET A 235 -10.59 8.87 10.89
C MET A 235 -10.81 7.71 11.86
N ASP A 236 -9.79 7.37 12.64
CA ASP A 236 -9.94 6.40 13.72
C ASP A 236 -10.93 6.95 14.77
N PRO A 237 -12.04 6.25 15.05
CA PRO A 237 -13.06 6.71 16.00
C PRO A 237 -12.55 6.81 17.45
N ARG A 238 -11.37 6.25 17.75
CA ARG A 238 -10.73 6.36 19.07
C ARG A 238 -10.03 7.71 19.26
N VAL A 239 -9.70 8.41 18.18
CA VAL A 239 -9.09 9.75 18.19
C VAL A 239 -10.21 10.79 18.34
N LYS A 240 -10.20 11.55 19.44
CA LYS A 240 -11.30 12.46 19.80
C LYS A 240 -10.90 13.94 19.82
N ASP A 241 -9.61 14.22 19.88
CA ASP A 241 -9.00 15.53 20.12
C ASP A 241 -8.19 16.04 18.92
N VAL A 242 -8.26 15.34 17.78
CA VAL A 242 -7.60 15.71 16.52
C VAL A 242 -8.66 15.93 15.45
N THR A 243 -8.52 17.00 14.69
CA THR A 243 -9.39 17.29 13.54
C THR A 243 -8.77 16.82 12.23
N THR A 244 -9.59 16.63 11.19
CA THR A 244 -9.10 16.40 9.83
C THR A 244 -8.20 17.54 9.33
N SER A 245 -8.42 18.77 9.79
CA SER A 245 -7.57 19.92 9.47
C SER A 245 -6.16 19.78 10.06
N ASP A 246 -6.03 19.29 11.29
CA ASP A 246 -4.73 19.02 11.91
C ASP A 246 -3.95 17.96 11.11
N MET A 247 -4.64 16.90 10.68
CA MET A 247 -4.06 15.85 9.83
C MET A 247 -3.66 16.39 8.46
N GLN A 248 -4.44 17.32 7.89
CA GLN A 248 -4.12 17.98 6.62
C GLN A 248 -2.88 18.88 6.75
N GLU A 249 -2.77 19.64 7.84
CA GLU A 249 -1.59 20.46 8.11
C GLU A 249 -0.32 19.61 8.27
N LYS A 250 -0.43 18.50 9.01
CA LYS A 250 0.64 17.50 9.10
C LYS A 250 1.03 16.94 7.75
N PHE A 251 0.06 16.51 6.95
CA PHE A 251 0.31 15.99 5.61
C PHE A 251 1.02 17.03 4.74
N ASN A 252 0.60 18.29 4.78
CA ASN A 252 1.23 19.37 4.01
C ASN A 252 2.71 19.56 4.40
N LEU A 253 3.05 19.53 5.69
CA LEU A 253 4.45 19.60 6.13
C LEU A 253 5.23 18.34 5.72
N ALA A 254 4.65 17.16 5.90
CA ALA A 254 5.30 15.90 5.54
C ALA A 254 5.60 15.81 4.03
N ILE A 255 4.70 16.31 3.18
CA ILE A 255 4.91 16.46 1.73
C ILE A 255 6.10 17.37 1.45
N GLN A 256 6.16 18.55 2.09
CA GLN A 256 7.28 19.47 1.92
C GLN A 256 8.62 18.86 2.34
N ILE A 257 8.65 18.12 3.46
CA ILE A 257 9.85 17.41 3.91
C ILE A 257 10.26 16.34 2.89
N ARG A 258 9.32 15.50 2.45
CA ARG A 258 9.54 14.45 1.44
C ARG A 258 10.10 15.01 0.13
N ASP A 259 9.62 16.17 -0.30
CA ASP A 259 10.10 16.85 -1.49
C ASP A 259 11.53 17.39 -1.29
N GLN A 260 11.90 17.88 -0.09
CA GLN A 260 13.29 18.26 0.21
C GLN A 260 14.24 17.05 0.31
N VAL A 261 13.77 15.91 0.83
CA VAL A 261 14.55 14.66 0.79
C VAL A 261 14.80 14.24 -0.67
N THR A 262 13.80 14.39 -1.54
CA THR A 262 13.93 14.14 -2.98
C THR A 262 15.00 15.03 -3.62
N VAL A 263 14.98 16.34 -3.33
CA VAL A 263 16.01 17.27 -3.83
C VAL A 263 17.42 16.83 -3.41
N ALA A 264 17.60 16.43 -2.15
CA ALA A 264 18.90 15.96 -1.67
C ALA A 264 19.34 14.65 -2.36
N ASN A 265 18.43 13.69 -2.51
CA ASN A 265 18.72 12.39 -3.12
C ASN A 265 18.97 12.50 -4.62
N ASP A 266 18.22 13.33 -5.34
CA ASP A 266 18.43 13.60 -6.77
C ASP A 266 19.77 14.28 -7.03
N ALA A 267 20.19 15.18 -6.14
CA ALA A 267 21.52 15.77 -6.21
C ALA A 267 22.64 14.72 -6.06
N VAL A 268 22.49 13.76 -5.13
CA VAL A 268 23.44 12.64 -4.98
C VAL A 268 23.46 11.77 -6.24
N ILE A 269 22.29 11.42 -6.79
CA ILE A 269 22.17 10.65 -8.04
C ILE A 269 22.89 11.37 -9.17
N LYS A 270 22.65 12.68 -9.33
CA LYS A 270 23.27 13.50 -10.37
C LYS A 270 24.80 13.57 -10.19
N ILE A 271 25.29 13.78 -8.97
CA ILE A 271 26.72 13.80 -8.67
C ILE A 271 27.37 12.46 -9.06
N ARG A 272 26.76 11.33 -8.69
CA ARG A 272 27.28 10.00 -9.01
C ARG A 272 27.32 9.74 -10.52
N ALA A 273 26.27 10.09 -11.24
CA ALA A 273 26.23 9.95 -12.71
C ALA A 273 27.33 10.78 -13.40
N ILE A 274 27.58 12.01 -12.92
CA ILE A 274 28.66 12.86 -13.46
C ILE A 274 30.04 12.27 -13.15
N LYS A 275 30.25 11.78 -11.92
CA LYS A 275 31.50 11.12 -11.52
C LYS A 275 31.77 9.88 -12.37
N GLU A 276 30.75 9.06 -12.61
CA GLU A 276 30.84 7.89 -13.46
C GLU A 276 31.24 8.27 -14.89
N LYS A 277 30.51 9.19 -15.53
CA LYS A 277 30.81 9.66 -16.89
C LYS A 277 32.24 10.18 -17.05
N LEU A 278 32.70 11.06 -16.15
CA LEU A 278 34.06 11.61 -16.22
C LEU A 278 35.15 10.53 -16.04
N ASN A 279 34.90 9.53 -15.19
CA ASN A 279 35.80 8.41 -15.01
C ASN A 279 35.82 7.49 -16.24
N GLU A 280 34.69 7.27 -16.88
CA GLU A 280 34.59 6.48 -18.12
C GLU A 280 35.33 7.17 -19.27
N GLU A 281 35.14 8.48 -19.45
CA GLU A 281 35.86 9.27 -20.46
C GLU A 281 37.39 9.23 -20.23
N ALA A 282 37.83 9.32 -18.98
CA ALA A 282 39.23 9.21 -18.59
C ALA A 282 39.82 7.82 -18.93
N LYS A 283 39.05 6.75 -18.69
CA LYS A 283 39.43 5.37 -19.04
C LYS A 283 39.48 5.17 -20.56
N ALA A 284 38.45 5.62 -21.28
CA ALA A 284 38.36 5.48 -22.74
C ALA A 284 39.52 6.16 -23.46
N ASN A 285 39.91 7.36 -22.99
CA ASN A 285 41.02 8.12 -23.56
C ASN A 285 42.41 7.63 -23.11
N LYS A 286 42.50 6.63 -22.22
CA LYS A 286 43.75 6.11 -21.60
C LYS A 286 44.67 7.19 -21.01
N LYS A 287 44.14 8.38 -20.74
CA LYS A 287 44.90 9.56 -20.28
C LYS A 287 44.68 9.89 -18.80
N GLY A 288 43.87 9.10 -18.10
CA GLY A 288 43.47 9.38 -16.72
C GLY A 288 42.61 10.65 -16.63
N LEU A 289 42.21 11.02 -15.41
CA LEU A 289 41.46 12.24 -15.17
C LEU A 289 42.36 13.47 -15.36
N SER A 290 41.88 14.48 -16.08
CA SER A 290 42.55 15.78 -16.11
C SER A 290 42.59 16.40 -14.71
N LYS A 291 43.56 17.26 -14.42
CA LYS A 291 43.64 17.97 -13.13
C LYS A 291 42.34 18.75 -12.83
N THR A 292 41.74 19.35 -13.85
CA THR A 292 40.46 20.06 -13.74
C THR A 292 39.32 19.11 -13.38
N SER A 293 39.20 17.98 -14.09
CA SER A 293 38.17 16.97 -13.82
C SER A 293 38.34 16.36 -12.42
N ALA A 294 39.57 16.06 -12.01
CA ALA A 294 39.87 15.55 -10.67
C ALA A 294 39.48 16.55 -9.57
N SER A 295 39.83 17.84 -9.73
CA SER A 295 39.44 18.89 -8.78
C SER A 295 37.93 19.09 -8.73
N PHE A 296 37.25 19.01 -9.88
CA PHE A 296 35.80 19.12 -9.95
C PHE A 296 35.12 17.93 -9.26
N ILE A 297 35.57 16.70 -9.52
CA ILE A 297 35.10 15.48 -8.84
C ILE A 297 35.27 15.59 -7.33
N ALA A 298 36.41 16.10 -6.85
CA ALA A 298 36.63 16.31 -5.42
C ALA A 298 35.61 17.31 -4.83
N ALA A 299 35.37 18.43 -5.52
CA ALA A 299 34.42 19.45 -5.06
C ALA A 299 32.98 18.91 -4.97
N ILE A 300 32.50 18.19 -5.99
CA ILE A 300 31.15 17.61 -5.97
C ILE A 300 31.05 16.41 -5.01
N SER A 301 32.15 15.70 -4.75
CA SER A 301 32.18 14.62 -3.75
C SER A 301 32.01 15.17 -2.33
N GLN A 302 32.58 16.34 -2.03
CA GLN A 302 32.36 16.98 -0.73
C GLN A 302 30.88 17.34 -0.52
N ILE A 303 30.20 17.76 -1.59
CA ILE A 303 28.75 18.02 -1.56
C ILE A 303 27.99 16.72 -1.34
N GLU A 304 28.34 15.65 -2.06
CA GLU A 304 27.75 14.31 -1.86
C GLU A 304 27.86 13.87 -0.39
N GLU A 305 29.03 14.02 0.23
CA GLU A 305 29.30 13.67 1.63
C GLU A 305 28.54 14.54 2.65
N ASN A 306 28.13 15.75 2.27
CA ASN A 306 27.28 16.60 3.09
C ASN A 306 25.80 16.23 2.96
N LEU A 307 25.38 15.79 1.77
CA LEU A 307 24.02 15.37 1.48
C LEU A 307 23.73 13.97 2.03
N TYR A 308 24.62 13.00 1.81
CA TYR A 308 24.47 11.59 2.16
C TYR A 308 25.74 11.00 2.79
N GLN A 309 25.58 10.03 3.69
CA GLN A 309 26.70 9.33 4.30
C GLN A 309 27.23 8.24 3.36
N VAL A 310 28.22 8.58 2.54
CA VAL A 310 28.79 7.69 1.51
C VAL A 310 29.53 6.46 2.06
N ARG A 311 29.86 6.45 3.36
CA ARG A 311 30.55 5.34 4.02
C ARG A 311 29.61 4.20 4.44
N ASN A 312 28.30 4.41 4.39
CA ASN A 312 27.33 3.38 4.77
C ASN A 312 27.36 2.23 3.74
N GLN A 313 27.57 1.02 4.24
CA GLN A 313 27.50 -0.25 3.52
C GLN A 313 26.49 -1.22 4.17
N SER A 314 26.21 -1.05 5.46
CA SER A 314 25.26 -1.85 6.25
C SER A 314 24.29 -0.97 7.04
N SER A 315 23.13 -1.52 7.40
CA SER A 315 22.06 -0.84 8.16
C SER A 315 22.50 -0.34 9.54
N GLN A 316 23.57 -0.89 10.11
CA GLN A 316 24.13 -0.51 11.41
C GLN A 316 25.26 0.53 11.32
N ASP A 317 25.80 0.80 10.13
CA ASP A 317 26.86 1.82 9.95
C ASP A 317 26.48 3.24 10.37
N PRO A 318 25.20 3.67 10.31
CA PRO A 318 24.81 4.96 10.88
C PRO A 318 25.05 5.12 12.39
N LEU A 319 25.35 4.03 13.13
CA LEU A 319 25.81 4.12 14.52
C LEU A 319 27.27 4.58 14.62
N ASN A 320 28.08 4.33 13.57
CA ASN A 320 29.50 4.65 13.52
C ASN A 320 29.79 5.95 12.75
N PHE A 321 28.91 6.35 11.83
CA PHE A 321 29.10 7.51 10.97
C PHE A 321 28.00 8.56 11.14
N PRO A 322 28.34 9.86 11.05
CA PRO A 322 27.37 10.92 11.31
C PRO A 322 26.24 10.94 10.27
N ILE A 323 25.03 11.22 10.76
CA ILE A 323 23.83 11.42 9.94
C ILE A 323 23.95 12.70 9.10
N LYS A 324 23.66 12.59 7.81
CA LYS A 324 23.77 13.68 6.82
C LYS A 324 22.40 14.27 6.46
N LEU A 325 22.39 15.34 5.67
CA LEU A 325 21.22 16.20 5.47
C LEU A 325 19.97 15.44 5.02
N ASN A 326 20.10 14.53 4.04
CA ASN A 326 18.95 13.78 3.53
C ASN A 326 18.31 12.90 4.61
N ASN A 327 19.13 12.24 5.44
CA ASN A 327 18.65 11.43 6.53
C ASN A 327 18.10 12.29 7.69
N LYS A 328 18.68 13.46 7.98
CA LYS A 328 18.11 14.39 8.97
C LYS A 328 16.69 14.82 8.57
N LEU A 329 16.50 15.21 7.30
CA LEU A 329 15.18 15.53 6.75
C LEU A 329 14.23 14.33 6.80
N ALA A 330 14.69 13.13 6.40
CA ALA A 330 13.87 11.92 6.45
C ALA A 330 13.47 11.54 7.89
N SER A 331 14.36 11.74 8.86
CA SER A 331 14.09 11.53 10.29
C SER A 331 13.06 12.53 10.81
N LEU A 332 13.14 13.80 10.38
CA LEU A 332 12.11 14.79 10.69
C LEU A 332 10.74 14.37 10.13
N MET A 333 10.68 13.82 8.92
CA MET A 333 9.44 13.27 8.37
C MET A 333 8.88 12.15 9.27
N ARG A 334 9.72 11.25 9.79
CA ARG A 334 9.27 10.22 10.74
C ARG A 334 8.68 10.84 12.02
N VAL A 335 9.28 11.91 12.54
CA VAL A 335 8.76 12.62 13.72
C VAL A 335 7.42 13.28 13.42
N VAL A 336 7.31 13.98 12.28
CA VAL A 336 6.06 14.63 11.85
C VAL A 336 4.96 13.59 11.63
N GLU A 337 5.28 12.44 11.02
CA GLU A 337 4.35 11.33 10.80
C GLU A 337 4.07 10.51 12.08
N SER A 338 4.70 10.82 13.22
CA SER A 338 4.43 10.13 14.48
C SER A 338 3.11 10.64 15.07
N GLY A 339 2.10 9.78 15.04
CA GLY A 339 0.76 10.08 15.53
C GLY A 339 -0.09 10.96 14.61
N ASP A 340 -1.19 11.46 15.16
CA ASP A 340 -2.29 12.02 14.38
C ASP A 340 -2.42 13.55 14.47
N TYR A 341 -1.85 14.15 15.52
CA TYR A 341 -1.88 15.58 15.82
C TYR A 341 -1.21 16.46 14.75
N LYS A 342 -1.51 17.77 14.81
CA LYS A 342 -0.80 18.77 14.01
C LYS A 342 0.70 18.80 14.37
N PRO A 343 1.58 19.22 13.44
CA PRO A 343 2.99 19.34 13.73
C PRO A 343 3.27 20.36 14.84
N THR A 344 4.35 20.13 15.58
CA THR A 344 4.80 21.07 16.62
C THR A 344 5.52 22.27 15.98
N ASP A 345 5.55 23.42 16.66
CA ASP A 345 6.34 24.58 16.24
C ASP A 345 7.83 24.24 16.06
N GLY A 346 8.34 23.32 16.88
CA GLY A 346 9.70 22.79 16.76
C GLY A 346 9.93 22.04 15.45
N SER A 347 8.93 21.31 14.94
CA SER A 347 9.01 20.60 13.66
C SER A 347 9.18 21.57 12.49
N TYR A 348 8.46 22.71 12.50
CA TYR A 348 8.61 23.75 11.49
C TYR A 348 9.99 24.42 11.56
N LYS A 349 10.44 24.79 12.76
CA LYS A 349 11.75 25.40 12.94
C LYS A 349 12.89 24.51 12.43
N VAL A 350 12.88 23.22 12.79
CA VAL A 350 13.88 22.26 12.32
C VAL A 350 13.78 22.06 10.80
N PHE A 351 12.57 22.03 10.23
CA PHE A 351 12.40 21.95 8.79
C PHE A 351 13.05 23.14 8.07
N ASP A 352 12.80 24.37 8.54
CA ASP A 352 13.34 25.59 7.92
C ASP A 352 14.88 25.64 8.00
N GLU A 353 15.46 25.25 9.15
CA GLU A 353 16.91 25.15 9.33
C GLU A 353 17.54 24.14 8.35
N LEU A 354 17.00 22.91 8.30
CA LEU A 354 17.52 21.86 7.41
C LEU A 354 17.32 22.20 5.93
N LYS A 355 16.21 22.85 5.58
CA LYS A 355 15.94 23.32 4.21
C LYS A 355 16.94 24.40 3.79
N ALA A 356 17.28 25.32 4.69
CA ALA A 356 18.29 26.34 4.44
C ALA A 356 19.70 25.71 4.25
N GLU A 357 20.07 24.74 5.10
CA GLU A 357 21.33 23.99 4.95
C GLU A 357 21.40 23.24 3.61
N LEU A 358 20.32 22.59 3.21
CA LEU A 358 20.22 21.91 1.91
C LEU A 358 20.38 22.91 0.75
N ALA A 359 19.72 24.06 0.81
CA ALA A 359 19.81 25.08 -0.23
C ALA A 359 21.25 25.55 -0.47
N ILE A 360 22.07 25.65 0.58
CA ILE A 360 23.50 25.99 0.45
C ILE A 360 24.22 24.95 -0.41
N GLN A 361 24.03 23.66 -0.13
CA GLN A 361 24.68 22.58 -0.88
C GLN A 361 24.21 22.54 -2.35
N ILE A 362 22.91 22.69 -2.59
CA ILE A 362 22.33 22.70 -3.94
C ILE A 362 22.83 23.90 -4.75
N ASN A 363 22.87 25.09 -4.15
CA ASN A 363 23.37 26.30 -4.82
C ASN A 363 24.86 26.16 -5.17
N GLN A 364 25.66 25.58 -4.27
CA GLN A 364 27.07 25.30 -4.55
C GLN A 364 27.24 24.30 -5.70
N LEU A 365 26.43 23.23 -5.73
CA LEU A 365 26.45 22.25 -6.83
C LEU A 365 26.11 22.93 -8.16
N ASN A 366 25.02 23.71 -8.21
CA ASN A 366 24.59 24.41 -9.42
C ASN A 366 25.64 25.40 -9.94
N LYS A 367 26.33 26.11 -9.04
CA LYS A 367 27.44 27.00 -9.40
C LYS A 367 28.60 26.21 -10.03
N LEU A 368 28.99 25.08 -9.45
CA LEU A 368 30.06 24.24 -9.98
C LEU A 368 29.70 23.67 -11.36
N LEU A 369 28.46 23.20 -11.55
CA LEU A 369 27.98 22.68 -12.84
C LEU A 369 28.04 23.76 -13.93
N THR A 370 27.57 24.96 -13.62
CA THR A 370 27.60 26.09 -14.55
C THR A 370 29.03 26.47 -14.95
N GLN A 371 29.95 26.51 -13.98
CA GLN A 371 31.37 26.80 -14.24
C GLN A 371 32.06 25.73 -15.08
N ALA A 372 31.63 24.47 -14.98
CA ALA A 372 32.15 23.36 -15.76
C ALA A 372 31.61 23.29 -17.20
N LYS A 373 30.71 24.20 -17.59
CA LYS A 373 29.91 24.14 -18.84
C LYS A 373 29.14 22.82 -18.99
N MET A 374 28.59 22.31 -17.88
CA MET A 374 27.81 21.06 -17.84
C MET A 374 26.35 21.29 -17.49
#